data_AF-U5BXA8-F1
#
_entry.id   AF-U5BXA8-F1
#
_cell.length_a   1.000
_cell.length_b   1.000
_cell.length_c   1.000
_cell.angle_alpha   90.00
_cell.angle_beta   90.00
_cell.angle_gamma   90.00
#
_symmetry.space_group_name_H-M   'P 1'
#
loop_
_entity.id
_entity.type
_entity.pdbx_description
1 polymer ?
#
loop_
_entity_poly.entity_id
_entity_poly.type
_entity_poly.pdbx_seq_one_letter_code
_entity_poly.pdbx_strand_id
1 'polypeptide(L)'
;MTTKQGSLVLKTDLYQDGTRTTISVKFSTVGLKIFFNARHIYLSISAKERCWFEFLCEDVGRHGIVYIGKEQEEAFVQHASQISGGSIKINVKTMNNFTRKLVGKGLLLKTNDSGVFYINPKYVQLTTAQKREEDLKFLFHQAEIGNIDVRKLIDRPLEEILEPVKTT
;
A
#
# COMPACT_ATOMS: atom_id res chain seq x y z
N MET A 1 -12.41 -17.32 -5.13
CA MET A 1 -13.37 -16.21 -5.30
C MET A 1 -12.62 -14.90 -5.11
N THR A 2 -12.37 -14.18 -6.21
CA THR A 2 -11.74 -12.85 -6.21
C THR A 2 -12.84 -11.81 -6.03
N THR A 3 -12.88 -11.15 -4.87
CA THR A 3 -13.67 -9.92 -4.69
C THR A 3 -13.06 -8.84 -5.58
N LYS A 4 -13.54 -8.70 -6.82
CA LYS A 4 -13.26 -7.51 -7.64
C LYS A 4 -13.81 -6.31 -6.86
N GLN A 5 -12.92 -5.45 -6.40
CA GLN A 5 -13.26 -4.14 -5.82
C GLN A 5 -14.21 -3.40 -6.77
N GLY A 6 -15.27 -2.81 -6.21
CA GLY A 6 -16.25 -2.06 -6.97
C GLY A 6 -15.57 -0.95 -7.79
N SER A 7 -15.93 -0.84 -9.06
CA SER A 7 -15.46 0.24 -9.92
C SER A 7 -16.64 1.02 -10.46
N LEU A 8 -16.63 2.34 -10.26
CA LEU A 8 -17.57 3.25 -10.90
C LEU A 8 -17.06 3.55 -12.30
N VAL A 9 -17.87 3.31 -13.32
CA VAL A 9 -17.53 3.68 -14.70
C VAL A 9 -18.38 4.88 -15.10
N LEU A 10 -17.73 6.01 -15.36
CA LEU A 10 -18.38 7.18 -15.94
C LEU A 10 -18.12 7.19 -17.45
N LYS A 11 -19.19 7.32 -18.24
CA LYS A 11 -19.08 7.62 -19.66
C LYS A 11 -19.14 9.13 -19.82
N THR A 12 -18.18 9.70 -20.53
CA THR A 12 -18.14 11.14 -20.80
C THR A 12 -17.63 11.38 -22.21
N ASP A 13 -17.91 12.56 -22.74
CA ASP A 13 -17.48 12.96 -24.06
C ASP A 13 -16.28 13.89 -23.96
N LEU A 14 -15.22 13.53 -24.66
CA LEU A 14 -14.02 14.33 -24.77
C LEU A 14 -14.02 15.00 -26.15
N TYR A 15 -13.86 16.32 -26.15
CA TYR A 15 -13.80 17.12 -27.36
C TYR A 15 -12.35 17.55 -27.59
N GLN A 16 -11.77 17.07 -28.69
CA GLN A 16 -10.41 17.42 -29.10
C GLN A 16 -10.39 17.67 -30.61
N ASP A 17 -9.85 18.82 -31.03
CA ASP A 17 -9.72 19.23 -32.43
C ASP A 17 -11.04 19.13 -33.23
N GLY A 18 -12.16 19.52 -32.62
CA GLY A 18 -13.49 19.48 -33.23
C GLY A 18 -14.13 18.09 -33.32
N THR A 19 -13.42 17.04 -32.90
CA THR A 19 -13.92 15.66 -32.87
C THR A 19 -14.45 15.32 -31.47
N ARG A 20 -15.65 14.75 -31.41
CA ARG A 20 -16.25 14.21 -30.17
C ARG A 20 -15.94 12.73 -30.07
N THR A 21 -15.28 12.34 -28.99
CA THR A 21 -15.00 10.94 -28.68
C THR A 21 -15.60 10.59 -27.31
N THR A 22 -16.51 9.62 -27.29
CA THR A 22 -17.03 9.09 -26.03
C THR A 22 -16.00 8.17 -25.40
N ILE A 23 -15.60 8.48 -24.17
CA ILE A 23 -14.65 7.70 -23.39
C ILE A 23 -15.33 7.10 -22.16
N SER A 24 -14.77 5.99 -21.66
CA SER A 24 -15.15 5.40 -20.38
C SER A 24 -14.03 5.59 -19.38
N VAL A 25 -14.31 6.32 -18.30
CA VAL A 25 -13.37 6.56 -17.20
C VAL A 25 -13.78 5.68 -16.02
N LYS A 26 -12.85 4.86 -15.55
CA LYS A 26 -13.06 3.93 -14.44
C LYS A 26 -12.45 4.53 -13.17
N PHE A 27 -13.24 4.60 -12.10
CA PHE A 27 -12.83 5.03 -10.77
C PHE A 27 -12.90 3.84 -9.81
N SER A 28 -11.93 3.75 -8.89
CA SER A 28 -12.10 2.90 -7.72
C SER A 28 -13.16 3.50 -6.81
N THR A 29 -14.16 2.71 -6.37
CA THR A 29 -15.13 3.18 -5.38
C THR A 29 -14.57 3.16 -3.96
N VAL A 30 -13.33 2.70 -3.80
CA VAL A 30 -12.64 2.65 -2.52
C VAL A 30 -11.35 3.43 -2.65
N GLY A 31 -11.27 4.55 -1.93
CA GLY A 31 -10.11 5.43 -1.93
C GLY A 31 -9.04 4.98 -0.93
N LEU A 32 -7.79 5.32 -1.25
CA LEU A 32 -6.67 5.27 -0.32
C LEU A 32 -6.84 6.36 0.76
N LYS A 33 -7.08 5.96 2.01
CA LYS A 33 -7.11 6.90 3.15
C LYS A 33 -5.84 6.79 3.97
N ILE A 34 -5.05 7.86 3.98
CA ILE A 34 -3.82 7.96 4.78
C ILE A 34 -4.17 8.58 6.14
N PHE A 35 -3.75 7.93 7.23
CA PHE A 35 -3.97 8.44 8.58
C PHE A 35 -2.93 9.48 8.99
N PHE A 36 -3.28 10.34 9.94
CA PHE A 36 -2.38 11.42 10.40
C PHE A 36 -1.08 10.87 11.00
N ASN A 37 -1.16 9.73 11.71
CA ASN A 37 0.00 9.02 12.24
C ASN A 37 0.98 8.54 11.16
N ALA A 38 0.61 8.54 9.87
CA ALA A 38 1.53 8.22 8.78
C ALA A 38 2.30 9.45 8.26
N ARG A 39 1.85 10.69 8.53
CA ARG A 39 2.40 11.89 7.89
C ARG A 39 3.91 12.08 8.10
N HIS A 40 4.39 11.82 9.31
CA HIS A 40 5.82 11.89 9.63
C HIS A 40 6.65 10.87 8.83
N ILE A 41 6.07 9.71 8.50
CA ILE A 41 6.70 8.71 7.63
C ILE A 41 6.77 9.23 6.20
N TYR A 42 5.66 9.76 5.69
CA TYR A 42 5.55 10.28 4.33
C TYR A 42 6.50 11.47 4.07
N LEU A 43 6.77 12.30 5.08
CA LEU A 43 7.79 13.36 4.98
C LEU A 43 9.22 12.81 4.86
N SER A 44 9.45 11.57 5.28
CA SER A 44 10.78 10.94 5.30
C SER A 44 11.07 10.03 4.10
N ILE A 45 10.13 9.92 3.16
CA ILE A 45 10.27 9.16 1.91
C ILE A 45 10.18 10.11 0.71
N SER A 46 10.85 9.76 -0.39
CA SER A 46 10.82 10.55 -1.62
C SER A 46 9.48 10.40 -2.34
N ALA A 47 9.18 11.33 -3.25
CA ALA A 47 7.99 11.25 -4.09
C ALA A 47 7.91 9.95 -4.91
N LYS A 48 9.06 9.42 -5.37
CA LYS A 48 9.13 8.15 -6.12
C LYS A 48 8.83 6.95 -5.24
N GLU A 49 9.38 6.93 -4.02
CA GLU A 49 9.10 5.88 -3.03
C GLU A 49 7.63 5.87 -2.61
N ARG A 50 7.06 7.06 -2.43
CA ARG A 50 5.63 7.24 -2.14
C ARG A 50 4.77 6.74 -3.30
N CYS A 51 5.09 7.12 -4.54
CA CYS A 51 4.35 6.68 -5.72
C CYS A 51 4.40 5.15 -5.87
N TRP A 52 5.55 4.53 -5.60
CA TRP A 52 5.65 3.06 -5.54
C TRP A 52 4.71 2.46 -4.48
N PHE A 53 4.67 3.02 -3.27
CA PHE A 53 3.79 2.55 -2.22
C PHE A 53 2.30 2.71 -2.58
N GLU A 54 1.91 3.84 -3.16
CA GLU A 54 0.53 4.09 -3.59
C GLU A 54 0.13 3.13 -4.72
N PHE A 55 1.03 2.84 -5.66
CA PHE A 55 0.81 1.80 -6.69
C PHE A 55 0.57 0.41 -6.09
N LEU A 56 1.37 0.01 -5.09
CA LEU A 56 1.17 -1.26 -4.38
C LEU A 56 -0.17 -1.31 -3.61
N CYS A 57 -0.65 -0.16 -3.12
CA CYS A 57 -1.93 -0.07 -2.43
C CYS A 57 -3.12 -0.27 -3.38
N GLU A 58 -2.97 0.08 -4.66
CA GLU A 58 -3.99 -0.13 -5.68
C GLU A 58 -4.07 -1.59 -6.14
N ASP A 59 -2.96 -2.32 -6.07
CA ASP A 59 -2.88 -3.74 -6.46
C ASP A 59 -2.97 -4.71 -5.26
N VAL A 60 -3.79 -4.34 -4.27
CA VAL A 60 -3.88 -5.09 -3.02
C VAL A 60 -4.81 -6.29 -3.13
N GLY A 61 -4.35 -7.44 -2.67
CA GLY A 61 -5.14 -8.65 -2.48
C GLY A 61 -5.97 -8.63 -1.20
N ARG A 62 -6.44 -9.81 -0.79
CA ARG A 62 -7.15 -9.99 0.48
C ARG A 62 -6.23 -9.68 1.67
N HIS A 63 -6.78 -9.08 2.73
CA HIS A 63 -6.05 -8.76 3.97
C HIS A 63 -4.82 -7.85 3.79
N GLY A 64 -4.82 -7.00 2.77
CA GLY A 64 -3.68 -6.11 2.54
C GLY A 64 -2.47 -6.80 1.91
N ILE A 65 -2.60 -8.06 1.45
CA ILE A 65 -1.49 -8.80 0.85
C ILE A 65 -1.10 -8.16 -0.48
N VAL A 66 0.20 -8.00 -0.71
CA VAL A 66 0.77 -7.61 -1.99
C VAL A 66 1.95 -8.51 -2.35
N TYR A 67 2.03 -8.86 -3.63
CA TYR A 67 3.12 -9.66 -4.18
C TYR A 67 4.06 -8.74 -4.95
N ILE A 68 5.32 -8.68 -4.52
CA ILE A 68 6.35 -7.88 -5.17
C ILE A 68 7.34 -8.84 -5.82
N GLY A 69 7.15 -9.03 -7.12
CA GLY A 69 8.06 -9.74 -8.00
C GLY A 69 8.45 -8.87 -9.20
N LYS A 70 9.29 -9.43 -10.08
CA LYS A 70 9.79 -8.74 -11.28
C LYS A 70 8.66 -8.16 -12.15
N GLU A 71 7.59 -8.92 -12.34
CA GLU A 71 6.41 -8.47 -13.11
C GLU A 71 5.78 -7.20 -12.51
N GLN A 72 5.63 -7.15 -11.19
CA GLN A 72 5.08 -5.99 -10.49
C GLN A 72 5.99 -4.76 -10.60
N GLU A 73 7.29 -4.97 -10.48
CA GLU A 73 8.28 -3.91 -10.63
C GLU A 73 8.29 -3.34 -12.05
N GLU A 74 8.21 -4.20 -13.07
CA GLU A 74 8.12 -3.81 -14.47
C GLU A 74 6.81 -3.08 -14.77
N ALA A 75 5.69 -3.57 -14.24
CA ALA A 75 4.37 -2.93 -14.38
C ALA A 75 4.37 -1.51 -13.83
N PHE A 76 4.98 -1.28 -12.66
CA PHE A 76 5.10 0.07 -12.10
C PHE A 76 5.97 1.00 -12.94
N VAL A 77 7.11 0.52 -13.44
CA VAL A 77 7.99 1.34 -14.30
C VAL A 77 7.26 1.75 -15.58
N GLN A 78 6.51 0.82 -16.19
CA GLN A 78 5.68 1.11 -17.36
C GLN A 78 4.57 2.12 -17.02
N HIS A 79 3.86 1.89 -15.92
CA HIS A 79 2.79 2.77 -15.46
C HIS A 79 3.29 4.20 -15.22
N ALA A 80 4.39 4.36 -14.46
CA ALA A 80 5.00 5.65 -14.18
C ALA A 80 5.47 6.37 -15.47
N SER A 81 6.01 5.62 -16.43
CA SER A 81 6.40 6.18 -17.73
C SER A 81 5.18 6.67 -18.52
N GLN A 82 4.10 5.87 -18.58
CA GLN A 82 2.87 6.22 -19.29
C GLN A 82 2.22 7.49 -18.72
N ILE A 83 2.01 7.56 -17.40
CA ILE A 83 1.33 8.70 -16.77
C ILE A 83 2.15 10.00 -16.82
N SER A 84 3.48 9.89 -16.90
CA SER A 84 4.38 11.05 -16.93
C SER A 84 4.82 11.46 -18.34
N GLY A 85 4.33 10.78 -19.38
CA GLY A 85 4.82 10.98 -20.75
C GLY A 85 6.32 10.70 -20.91
N GLY A 86 6.87 9.80 -20.09
CA GLY A 86 8.29 9.45 -20.07
C GLY A 86 9.22 10.48 -19.40
N SER A 87 8.69 11.57 -18.85
CA SER A 87 9.49 12.59 -18.16
C SER A 87 10.10 12.07 -16.84
N ILE A 88 9.41 11.16 -16.15
CA ILE A 88 9.89 10.54 -14.93
C ILE A 88 10.58 9.22 -15.26
N LYS A 89 11.91 9.16 -15.06
CA LYS A 89 12.68 7.93 -15.20
C LYS A 89 12.78 7.17 -13.87
N ILE A 90 12.31 5.93 -13.88
CA ILE A 90 12.41 4.95 -12.80
C ILE A 90 13.06 3.68 -13.36
N ASN A 91 13.99 3.08 -12.61
CA ASN A 91 14.67 1.86 -13.01
C ASN A 91 14.21 0.71 -12.08
N VAL A 92 13.90 -0.46 -12.65
CA VAL A 92 13.57 -1.68 -11.89
C VAL A 92 14.59 -1.96 -10.79
N LYS A 93 15.90 -1.74 -11.06
CA LYS A 93 16.98 -1.92 -10.07
C LYS A 93 16.80 -1.09 -8.79
N THR A 94 16.03 -0.01 -8.85
CA THR A 94 15.75 0.86 -7.68
C THR A 94 14.56 0.38 -6.84
N MET A 95 13.74 -0.55 -7.33
CA MET A 95 12.53 -1.02 -6.64
C MET A 95 12.85 -1.74 -5.33
N ASN A 96 13.87 -2.62 -5.36
CA ASN A 96 14.38 -3.25 -4.14
C ASN A 96 14.80 -2.24 -3.06
N ASN A 97 15.33 -1.08 -3.44
CA ASN A 97 15.69 -0.03 -2.47
C ASN A 97 14.44 0.65 -1.90
N PHE A 98 13.46 0.96 -2.75
CA PHE A 98 12.19 1.54 -2.32
C PHE A 98 11.46 0.59 -1.37
N THR A 99 11.30 -0.67 -1.75
CA THR A 99 10.65 -1.71 -0.93
C THR A 99 11.34 -1.87 0.43
N ARG A 100 12.67 -1.98 0.47
CA ARG A 100 13.41 -2.05 1.74
C ARG A 100 13.16 -0.84 2.64
N LYS A 101 13.10 0.36 2.06
CA LYS A 101 12.84 1.58 2.84
C LYS A 101 11.41 1.62 3.37
N LEU A 102 10.42 1.25 2.56
CA LEU A 102 9.02 1.14 2.99
C LEU A 102 8.84 0.10 4.12
N VAL A 103 9.56 -1.03 4.05
CA VAL A 103 9.61 -2.03 5.13
C VAL A 103 10.26 -1.45 6.39
N GLY A 104 11.40 -0.77 6.25
CA GLY A 104 12.08 -0.12 7.36
C GLY A 104 11.17 0.88 8.10
N LYS A 105 10.39 1.64 7.33
CA LYS A 105 9.39 2.60 7.82
C LYS A 105 8.09 1.98 8.32
N GLY A 106 7.89 0.67 8.18
CA GLY A 106 6.69 -0.03 8.62
C GLY A 106 5.44 0.25 7.77
N LEU A 107 5.61 0.81 6.57
CA LEU A 107 4.51 0.95 5.59
C LEU A 107 4.20 -0.40 4.93
N LEU A 108 5.24 -1.21 4.71
CA LEU A 108 5.14 -2.61 4.32
C LEU A 108 5.59 -3.51 5.47
N LEU A 109 4.88 -4.61 5.67
CA LEU A 109 5.24 -5.65 6.63
C LEU A 109 5.75 -6.84 5.83
N LYS A 110 7.03 -7.17 6.02
CA LYS A 110 7.66 -8.32 5.37
C LYS A 110 7.16 -9.60 6.04
N THR A 111 6.77 -10.59 5.25
CA THR A 111 6.43 -11.93 5.74
C THR A 111 7.61 -12.89 5.63
N ASN A 112 7.43 -14.13 6.08
CA ASN A 112 8.40 -15.20 5.89
C ASN A 112 8.50 -15.67 4.43
N ASP A 113 7.45 -15.43 3.62
CA ASP A 113 7.40 -15.83 2.22
C ASP A 113 8.11 -14.78 1.33
N SER A 114 8.98 -15.25 0.45
CA SER A 114 9.72 -14.37 -0.46
C SER A 114 8.78 -13.63 -1.41
N GLY A 115 8.90 -12.30 -1.46
CA GLY A 115 8.09 -11.45 -2.33
C GLY A 115 6.68 -11.18 -1.80
N VAL A 116 6.30 -11.68 -0.63
CA VAL A 116 4.98 -11.43 -0.03
C VAL A 116 5.10 -10.39 1.08
N PHE A 117 4.21 -9.41 1.03
CA PHE A 117 4.16 -8.33 2.01
C PHE A 117 2.71 -8.03 2.39
N TYR A 118 2.52 -7.39 3.54
CA TYR A 118 1.27 -6.73 3.87
C TYR A 118 1.42 -5.21 3.82
N ILE A 119 0.45 -4.51 3.23
CA ILE A 119 0.26 -3.08 3.47
C ILE A 119 -0.13 -2.90 4.93
N ASN A 120 0.52 -2.01 5.66
CA ASN A 120 0.21 -1.82 7.07
C ASN A 120 -1.08 -0.99 7.28
N PRO A 121 -2.19 -1.60 7.75
CA PRO A 121 -3.47 -0.92 7.93
C PRO A 121 -3.44 0.11 9.06
N LYS A 122 -2.39 0.10 9.90
CA LYS A 122 -2.15 1.14 10.92
C LYS A 122 -2.03 2.53 10.32
N TYR A 123 -1.39 2.64 9.15
CA TYR A 123 -1.06 3.91 8.49
C TYR A 123 -1.95 4.22 7.29
N VAL A 124 -2.56 3.19 6.71
CA VAL A 124 -3.35 3.29 5.48
C VAL A 124 -4.62 2.47 5.60
N GLN A 125 -5.74 3.01 5.13
CA GLN A 125 -6.99 2.28 4.97
C GLN A 125 -7.33 2.17 3.49
N LEU A 126 -7.43 0.93 3.02
CA LEU A 126 -7.77 0.58 1.63
C LEU A 126 -9.22 0.12 1.47
N THR A 127 -9.98 0.06 2.56
CA THR A 127 -11.30 -0.59 2.67
C THR A 127 -12.17 0.09 3.73
N THR A 128 -13.25 -0.54 4.19
CA THR A 128 -14.11 0.00 5.26
C THR A 128 -13.42 -0.02 6.63
N ALA A 129 -13.95 0.73 7.60
CA ALA A 129 -13.37 0.77 8.95
C ALA A 129 -13.41 -0.60 9.64
N GLN A 130 -14.51 -1.35 9.45
CA GLN A 130 -14.68 -2.72 9.92
C GLN A 130 -13.61 -3.65 9.31
N LYS A 131 -13.39 -3.57 8.00
CA LYS A 131 -12.40 -4.40 7.31
C LYS A 131 -10.98 -4.08 7.79
N ARG A 132 -10.68 -2.80 8.05
CA ARG A 132 -9.40 -2.38 8.65
C ARG A 132 -9.19 -3.01 10.03
N GLU A 133 -10.21 -3.05 10.87
CA GLU A 133 -10.14 -3.69 12.19
C GLU A 133 -9.86 -5.20 12.07
N GLU A 134 -10.54 -5.88 11.15
CA GLU A 134 -10.28 -7.30 10.85
C GLU A 134 -8.84 -7.52 10.38
N ASP A 135 -8.34 -6.66 9.49
CA ASP A 135 -6.97 -6.76 8.97
C ASP A 135 -5.93 -6.49 10.06
N LEU A 136 -6.18 -5.54 10.97
CA LEU A 136 -5.32 -5.33 12.14
C LEU A 136 -5.31 -6.56 13.06
N LYS A 137 -6.47 -7.13 13.40
CA LYS A 137 -6.58 -8.34 14.23
C LYS A 137 -5.84 -9.52 13.58
N PHE A 138 -6.01 -9.70 12.28
CA PHE A 138 -5.28 -10.70 11.51
C PHE A 138 -3.77 -10.50 11.58
N LEU A 139 -3.27 -9.28 11.43
CA LEU A 139 -1.84 -9.00 11.49
C LEU A 139 -1.27 -9.21 12.90
N PHE A 140 -2.00 -8.85 13.97
CA PHE A 140 -1.57 -9.19 15.32
C PHE A 140 -1.44 -10.71 15.51
N HIS A 141 -2.40 -11.49 15.02
CA HIS A 141 -2.30 -12.95 15.03
C HIS A 141 -1.10 -13.47 14.21
N GLN A 142 -0.82 -12.90 13.04
CA GLN A 142 0.38 -13.23 12.26
C GLN A 142 1.67 -12.90 13.03
N ALA A 143 1.67 -11.83 13.83
CA ALA A 143 2.80 -11.47 14.66
C ALA A 143 3.00 -12.43 15.84
N GLU A 144 1.91 -12.89 16.47
CA GLU A 144 1.95 -13.89 17.55
C GLU A 144 2.60 -15.21 17.12
N ILE A 145 2.32 -15.66 15.89
CA ILE A 145 2.91 -16.88 15.33
C ILE A 145 4.27 -16.65 14.66
N GLY A 146 4.85 -15.45 14.76
CA GLY A 146 6.19 -15.13 14.26
C GLY A 146 6.30 -14.91 12.75
N ASN A 147 5.19 -14.69 12.05
CA ASN A 147 5.21 -14.43 10.60
C ASN A 147 5.56 -12.98 10.23
N ILE A 148 5.37 -12.04 11.17
CA ILE A 148 5.73 -10.63 11.01
C ILE A 148 6.24 -10.04 12.34
N ASP A 149 6.99 -8.94 12.27
CA ASP A 149 7.49 -8.24 13.46
C ASP A 149 6.41 -7.36 14.11
N VAL A 150 5.96 -7.74 15.32
CA VAL A 150 4.94 -7.01 16.10
C VAL A 150 5.33 -5.55 16.36
N ARG A 151 6.62 -5.22 16.43
CA ARG A 151 7.11 -3.85 16.68
C ARG A 151 6.67 -2.86 15.59
N LYS A 152 6.28 -3.36 14.40
CA LYS A 152 5.76 -2.54 13.30
C LYS A 152 4.26 -2.21 13.43
N LEU A 153 3.55 -2.86 14.37
CA LEU A 153 2.13 -2.67 14.62
C LEU A 153 1.83 -1.80 15.85
N ILE A 154 2.80 -1.61 16.73
CA ILE A 154 2.66 -0.83 17.98
C ILE A 154 3.34 0.54 17.86
N ASP A 155 2.96 1.48 18.73
CA ASP A 155 3.49 2.86 18.77
C ASP A 155 4.51 3.09 19.90
N ARG A 156 4.75 2.07 20.74
CA ARG A 156 5.66 2.13 21.89
C ARG A 156 6.62 0.93 21.84
N PRO A 157 7.77 1.00 22.53
CA PRO A 157 8.64 -0.15 22.72
C PRO A 157 7.83 -1.36 23.23
N LEU A 158 8.11 -2.54 22.69
CA LEU A 158 7.37 -3.75 23.07
C LEU A 158 7.55 -4.04 24.57
N GLU A 159 8.73 -3.72 25.08
CA GLU A 159 9.14 -3.91 26.46
C GLU A 159 8.23 -3.11 27.41
N GLU A 160 7.87 -1.87 27.07
CA GLU A 160 6.94 -1.04 27.86
C GLU A 160 5.50 -1.60 27.89
N ILE A 161 5.11 -2.37 26.88
CA ILE A 161 3.77 -2.98 26.79
C ILE A 161 3.73 -4.28 27.60
N LEU A 162 4.84 -5.03 27.62
CA LEU A 162 4.96 -6.31 28.32
C LEU A 162 5.29 -6.16 29.81
N GLU A 163 5.62 -4.96 30.29
CA GLU A 163 5.79 -4.71 31.71
C GLU A 163 4.49 -5.07 32.47
N PRO A 164 4.55 -5.91 33.52
CA PRO A 164 3.38 -6.21 34.31
C PRO A 164 2.87 -4.90 34.92
N VAL A 165 1.57 -4.64 34.76
CA VAL A 165 0.89 -3.53 35.42
C VAL A 165 1.25 -3.62 36.90
N LYS A 166 2.04 -2.66 37.40
CA LYS A 166 2.31 -2.53 38.83
C LYS A 166 0.98 -2.22 39.48
N THR A 167 0.31 -3.25 40.00
CA THR A 167 -0.84 -3.09 40.90
C THR A 167 -0.35 -2.30 42.10
N THR A 168 -0.74 -1.03 42.15
CA THR A 168 -0.58 -0.15 43.30
C THR A 168 -1.82 -0.26 44.17
#